data_AF-A0A5U9SPJ6-F1
#
_entry.id   AF-A0A5U9SPJ6-F1
#
_cell.length_a   1.000
_cell.length_b   1.000
_cell.length_c   1.000
_cell.angle_alpha   90.00
_cell.angle_beta   90.00
_cell.angle_gamma   90.00
#
_symmetry.space_group_name_H-M   'P 1'
#
loop_
_entity.id
_entity.type
_entity.pdbx_description
1 polymer ?
#
loop_
_entity_poly.entity_id
_entity_poly.type
_entity_poly.pdbx_seq_one_letter_code
_entity_poly.pdbx_strand_id
1 'polypeptide(L)'
;ELNLPEACLKPAGAGYVVLVDLAPVQKMVDDLNGLGTPGSDSKLEMDNAKYQAWQSGFKAQEENMKTTLQTLTQKYSNANSLYDNLVKVLSSTISSCMEAAKSFLQR
;
A
#
# COMPACT_ATOMS: atom_id res chain seq x y z
N GLU A 1 -8.98 1.38 -6.61
CA GLU A 1 -8.20 0.14 -6.83
C GLU A 1 -7.15 -0.17 -5.75
N LEU A 2 -6.35 0.77 -5.25
CA LEU A 2 -5.26 0.49 -4.28
C LEU A 2 -5.63 0.54 -2.78
N ASN A 3 -6.84 1.00 -2.42
CA ASN A 3 -7.29 1.19 -1.03
C ASN A 3 -6.38 2.13 -0.20
N LEU A 4 -5.86 3.17 -0.85
CA LEU A 4 -5.08 4.23 -0.21
C LEU A 4 -5.98 5.41 0.19
N PRO A 5 -5.62 6.18 1.22
CA PRO A 5 -6.38 7.36 1.65
C PRO A 5 -6.32 8.50 0.62
N GLU A 6 -7.29 9.42 0.69
CA GLU A 6 -7.38 10.56 -0.24
C GLU A 6 -6.14 11.47 -0.20
N ALA A 7 -5.47 11.56 0.96
CA ALA A 7 -4.25 12.35 1.14
C ALA A 7 -3.10 11.93 0.20
N CYS A 8 -3.13 10.68 -0.29
CA CYS A 8 -2.17 10.16 -1.27
C CYS A 8 -2.33 10.78 -2.66
N LEU A 9 -3.49 11.35 -3.00
CA LEU A 9 -3.71 11.97 -4.31
C LEU A 9 -3.20 13.42 -4.30
N LYS A 10 -2.26 13.75 -5.21
CA LYS A 10 -1.73 15.10 -5.36
C LYS A 10 -1.84 15.59 -6.81
N PRO A 11 -2.21 16.86 -7.04
CA PRO A 11 -2.11 17.46 -8.37
C PRO A 11 -0.63 17.59 -8.76
N ALA A 12 -0.32 17.28 -10.02
CA ALA A 12 1.02 17.41 -10.59
C ALA A 12 0.90 17.90 -12.05
N GLY A 13 1.24 19.18 -12.28
CA GLY A 13 1.10 19.81 -13.58
C GLY A 13 -0.36 19.82 -14.06
N ALA A 14 -0.61 19.22 -15.22
CA ALA A 14 -1.94 19.11 -15.83
C ALA A 14 -2.76 17.90 -15.35
N GLY A 15 -2.23 17.08 -14.43
CA GLY A 15 -2.87 15.84 -13.99
C GLY A 15 -2.73 15.57 -12.49
N TYR A 16 -2.86 14.31 -12.11
CA TYR A 16 -2.78 13.85 -10.72
C TYR A 16 -1.85 12.64 -10.60
N VAL A 17 -1.19 12.54 -9.45
CA VAL A 17 -0.35 11.40 -9.06
C VAL A 17 -0.80 10.86 -7.71
N VAL A 18 -0.62 9.55 -7.51
CA VAL A 18 -0.82 8.90 -6.22
C VAL A 18 0.54 8.66 -5.59
N LEU A 19 0.75 9.23 -4.41
CA LEU A 19 1.98 9.10 -3.61
C LEU A 19 1.78 8.14 -2.44
N VAL A 20 2.87 7.80 -1.77
CA VAL A 20 2.85 7.01 -0.54
C VAL A 20 2.08 7.72 0.57
N ASP A 21 1.43 6.95 1.45
CA ASP A 21 0.76 7.50 2.62
C ASP A 21 1.80 7.93 3.67
N LEU A 22 1.88 9.24 3.89
CA LEU A 22 2.75 9.85 4.90
C LEU A 22 1.99 10.22 6.18
N ALA A 23 0.69 9.99 6.25
CA ALA A 23 -0.11 10.35 7.43
C ALA A 23 0.38 9.67 8.73
N PRO A 24 0.78 8.37 8.74
CA PRO A 24 1.33 7.75 9.95
C PRO A 24 2.63 8.41 10.41
N VAL A 25 3.52 8.77 9.47
CA VAL A 25 4.79 9.44 9.78
C VAL A 25 4.55 10.86 10.30
N GLN A 26 3.65 11.61 9.68
CA GLN A 26 3.26 12.93 10.16
C GLN A 26 2.68 12.82 11.58
N LYS A 27 1.84 11.82 11.84
CA LYS A 27 1.28 11.58 13.16
C LYS A 27 2.34 11.24 14.20
N MET A 28 3.34 10.43 13.86
CA MET A 28 4.49 10.16 14.74
C MET A 28 5.24 11.46 15.09
N VAL A 29 5.45 12.35 14.12
CA VAL A 29 6.10 13.65 14.34
C VAL A 29 5.23 14.56 15.21
N ASP A 30 3.93 14.61 14.96
CA ASP A 30 2.99 15.39 15.76
C ASP A 30 2.94 14.88 17.21
N ASP A 31 2.92 13.57 17.40
CA ASP A 31 2.92 12.94 18.73
C ASP A 31 4.23 13.21 19.47
N LEU A 32 5.38 13.21 18.77
CA LEU A 32 6.68 13.61 19.32
C LEU A 32 6.69 15.08 19.77
N ASN A 33 6.21 15.99 18.91
CA ASN A 33 6.13 17.41 19.23
C ASN A 33 5.13 17.68 20.37
N GLY A 34 4.09 16.86 20.50
CA GLY A 34 3.11 16.90 21.58
C GLY A 34 3.63 16.45 22.95
N LEU A 35 4.82 15.84 23.02
CA LEU A 35 5.42 15.43 24.30
C LEU A 35 5.92 16.62 25.12
N GLY A 36 6.13 17.79 24.49
CA GLY A 36 6.60 19.01 25.13
C GLY A 36 7.97 19.47 24.64
N THR A 37 8.45 20.59 25.18
CA THR A 37 9.72 21.18 24.77
C THR A 37 10.89 20.39 25.38
N PRO A 38 11.88 19.97 24.58
CA PRO A 38 13.07 19.30 25.10
C PRO A 38 13.91 20.26 25.97
N GLY A 39 14.76 19.67 26.81
CA GLY A 39 15.76 20.39 27.59
C GLY A 39 16.88 20.97 26.72
N SER A 40 17.83 21.64 27.37
CA SER A 40 18.98 22.26 26.70
C SER A 40 19.88 21.27 25.95
N ASP A 41 19.79 19.97 26.24
CA ASP A 41 20.51 18.89 25.57
C ASP A 41 19.72 18.28 24.39
N SER A 42 18.59 18.89 24.00
CA SER A 42 17.66 18.40 22.98
C SER A 42 17.03 17.03 23.31
N LYS A 43 17.02 16.63 24.58
CA LYS A 43 16.31 15.44 25.05
C LYS A 43 15.13 15.83 25.91
N LEU A 44 14.13 14.97 25.98
CA LEU A 44 12.97 15.15 26.83
C LEU A 44 12.97 14.08 27.92
N GLU A 45 13.15 14.50 29.17
CA GLU A 45 12.89 13.63 30.31
C GLU A 45 11.39 13.43 30.47
N MET A 46 10.99 12.17 30.65
CA MET A 46 9.60 11.80 30.82
C MET A 46 9.49 10.67 31.85
N ASP A 47 8.39 10.67 32.61
CA ASP A 47 8.08 9.53 33.47
C ASP A 47 7.72 8.29 32.65
N ASN A 48 7.74 7.13 33.31
CA ASN A 48 7.49 5.86 32.64
C ASN A 48 6.06 5.78 32.06
N ALA A 49 5.06 6.35 32.72
CA ALA A 49 3.68 6.28 32.22
C ALA A 49 3.53 7.06 30.91
N LYS A 50 4.11 8.26 30.83
CA LYS A 50 4.14 9.10 29.63
C LYS A 50 4.93 8.44 28.50
N TYR A 51 6.07 7.83 28.82
CA TYR A 51 6.86 7.08 27.83
C TYR A 51 6.10 5.90 27.25
N GLN A 52 5.48 5.07 28.10
CA GLN A 52 4.73 3.90 27.64
C GLN A 52 3.54 4.30 26.76
N ALA A 53 2.81 5.36 27.15
CA ALA A 53 1.71 5.88 26.34
C ALA A 53 2.17 6.34 24.94
N TRP A 54 3.26 7.11 24.88
CA TRP A 54 3.86 7.52 23.60
C TRP A 54 4.35 6.32 22.78
N GLN A 55 5.07 5.38 23.40
CA GLN A 55 5.61 4.20 22.71
C GLN A 55 4.50 3.34 22.10
N SER A 56 3.38 3.15 22.82
CA SER A 56 2.21 2.45 22.29
C SER A 56 1.60 3.19 21.09
N GLY A 57 1.47 4.51 21.16
CA GLY A 57 0.99 5.34 20.04
C GLY A 57 1.90 5.24 18.80
N PHE A 58 3.22 5.31 19.02
CA PHE A 58 4.21 5.17 17.96
C PHE A 58 4.12 3.80 17.26
N LYS A 59 4.04 2.71 18.03
CA LYS A 59 3.86 1.35 17.50
C LYS A 59 2.55 1.18 16.73
N ALA A 60 1.49 1.87 17.13
CA ALA A 60 0.24 1.84 16.38
C ALA A 60 0.41 2.43 14.97
N GLN A 61 1.16 3.53 14.84
CA GLN A 61 1.46 4.12 13.52
C GLN A 61 2.36 3.20 12.67
N GLU A 62 3.31 2.50 13.28
CA GLU A 62 4.12 1.47 12.61
C GLU A 62 3.24 0.35 12.02
N GLU A 63 2.32 -0.20 12.79
CA GLU A 63 1.40 -1.24 12.32
C GLU A 63 0.44 -0.74 11.23
N ASN A 64 0.04 0.53 11.26
CA ASN A 64 -0.76 1.14 10.19
C ASN A 64 -0.01 1.14 8.84
N MET A 65 1.27 1.52 8.85
CA MET A 65 2.12 1.49 7.65
C MET A 65 2.30 0.06 7.13
N LYS A 66 2.57 -0.88 8.03
CA LYS A 66 2.72 -2.31 7.71
C LYS A 66 1.45 -2.90 7.11
N THR A 67 0.29 -2.58 7.66
CA THR A 67 -1.03 -3.00 7.14
C THR A 67 -1.27 -2.46 5.72
N THR A 68 -0.89 -1.21 5.47
CA THR A 68 -1.00 -0.59 4.14
C THR A 68 -0.12 -1.33 3.13
N LEU A 69 1.14 -1.63 3.47
CA LEU A 69 2.04 -2.38 2.60
C LEU A 69 1.54 -3.80 2.32
N GLN A 70 1.01 -4.49 3.35
CA GLN A 70 0.39 -5.81 3.18
C GLN A 70 -0.78 -5.77 2.21
N THR A 71 -1.65 -4.76 2.33
CA THR A 71 -2.79 -4.55 1.42
C THR A 71 -2.34 -4.33 -0.02
N LEU A 72 -1.32 -3.49 -0.24
CA LEU A 72 -0.77 -3.24 -1.58
C LEU A 72 -0.17 -4.52 -2.18
N THR A 73 0.57 -5.30 -1.38
CA THR A 73 1.17 -6.57 -1.80
C THR A 73 0.10 -7.58 -2.21
N GLN A 74 -0.98 -7.68 -1.44
CA GLN A 74 -2.09 -8.56 -1.77
C GLN A 74 -2.77 -8.14 -3.08
N LYS A 75 -3.00 -6.83 -3.27
CA LYS A 75 -3.59 -6.31 -4.51
C LYS A 75 -2.71 -6.58 -5.73
N TYR A 76 -1.40 -6.44 -5.59
CA TYR A 76 -0.44 -6.79 -6.63
C TYR A 76 -0.52 -8.29 -7.00
N SER A 77 -0.53 -9.17 -5.99
CA SER A 77 -0.68 -10.62 -6.21
C SER A 77 -1.99 -10.97 -6.94
N ASN A 78 -3.08 -10.32 -6.55
CA ASN A 78 -4.39 -10.49 -7.19
C ASN A 78 -4.38 -10.00 -8.65
N ALA A 79 -3.72 -8.87 -8.95
CA ALA A 79 -3.60 -8.35 -10.31
C ALA A 79 -2.81 -9.31 -11.21
N ASN A 80 -1.71 -9.87 -10.71
CA ASN A 80 -0.95 -10.90 -11.43
C ASN A 80 -1.80 -12.14 -11.69
N SER A 81 -2.54 -12.61 -10.68
CA SER A 81 -3.43 -13.77 -10.84
C SER A 81 -4.53 -13.52 -11.87
N LEU A 82 -5.09 -12.30 -11.93
CA LEU A 82 -6.06 -11.92 -12.95
C LEU A 82 -5.45 -11.93 -14.35
N TYR A 83 -4.23 -11.38 -14.49
CA TYR A 83 -3.49 -11.37 -15.74
C TYR A 83 -3.20 -12.79 -16.25
N ASP A 84 -2.68 -13.66 -15.38
CA ASP A 84 -2.36 -15.05 -15.74
C ASP A 84 -3.62 -15.82 -16.19
N ASN A 85 -4.76 -15.59 -15.51
CA ASN A 85 -6.03 -16.18 -15.90
C ASN A 85 -6.50 -15.70 -17.27
N LEU A 86 -6.34 -14.40 -17.57
CA LEU A 86 -6.66 -13.84 -18.88
C LEU A 86 -5.81 -14.50 -19.97
N VAL A 87 -4.49 -14.59 -19.78
CA VAL A 87 -3.57 -15.24 -20.71
C VAL A 87 -3.95 -16.70 -20.94
N LYS A 88 -4.31 -17.42 -19.87
CA LYS A 88 -4.75 -18.82 -19.96
C LYS A 88 -6.01 -18.99 -20.80
N VAL A 89 -7.03 -18.15 -20.59
CA VAL A 89 -8.29 -18.22 -21.35
C VAL A 89 -8.06 -17.90 -22.82
N LEU A 90 -7.27 -16.86 -23.12
CA LEU A 90 -6.92 -16.49 -24.50
C LEU A 90 -6.15 -17.61 -25.19
N SER A 91 -5.17 -18.22 -24.50
CA SER A 91 -4.39 -19.34 -25.03
C SER A 91 -5.28 -20.54 -25.35
N SER A 92 -6.15 -20.94 -24.42
CA SER A 92 -7.11 -22.03 -24.65
C SER A 92 -8.04 -21.73 -25.83
N THR A 93 -8.49 -20.48 -25.96
CA THR A 93 -9.36 -20.06 -27.07
C THR A 93 -8.64 -20.20 -28.41
N ILE A 94 -7.39 -19.74 -28.50
CA ILE A 94 -6.55 -19.89 -29.71
C ILE A 94 -6.38 -21.36 -30.06
N SER A 95 -6.05 -22.22 -29.09
CA SER A 95 -5.92 -23.65 -29.31
C SER A 95 -7.23 -24.28 -29.81
N SER A 96 -8.37 -23.95 -29.20
CA SER A 96 -9.67 -24.44 -29.65
C SER A 96 -10.01 -24.00 -31.08
N CYS A 97 -9.75 -22.74 -31.44
CA CYS A 97 -9.96 -22.25 -32.80
C CYS A 97 -9.05 -22.95 -33.82
N MET A 98 -7.79 -23.20 -33.45
CA MET A 98 -6.82 -23.88 -34.31
C MET A 98 -7.21 -25.34 -34.56
N GLU A 99 -7.63 -26.06 -33.52
CA GLU A 99 -8.12 -27.44 -33.66
C GLU A 99 -9.40 -27.51 -34.50
N ALA A 100 -10.33 -26.56 -34.31
CA ALA A 100 -11.52 -26.46 -35.16
C ALA A 100 -11.14 -26.23 -36.62
N ALA A 101 -10.27 -25.27 -36.91
CA ALA A 101 -9.80 -24.99 -38.27
C ALA A 101 -9.11 -26.21 -38.91
N LYS A 102 -8.25 -26.90 -38.16
CA LYS A 102 -7.59 -28.13 -38.61
C LYS A 102 -8.62 -29.23 -38.92
N SER A 103 -9.62 -29.42 -38.08
CA SER A 103 -10.71 -30.38 -38.32
C SER A 103 -11.53 -30.04 -39.57
N PHE A 104 -11.71 -28.75 -39.90
CA PHE A 104 -12.39 -28.34 -41.13
C PHE A 104 -11.52 -28.55 -42.38
N LEU A 105 -10.21 -28.31 -42.28
CA LEU A 105 -9.26 -28.43 -43.40
C LEU A 105 -8.84 -29.88 -43.69
N GLN A 106 -8.98 -30.80 -42.73
CA GLN A 106 -8.69 -32.23 -42.90
C GLN A 106 -9.90 -33.05 -43.39
N ARG A 107 -11.04 -32.40 -43.63
CA ARG A 107 -12.18 -32.95 -44.37
C ARG A 107 -12.13 -32.50 -45.82
#